data_AF-A0A449AQX8-F1
#
_entry.id   AF-A0A449AQX8-F1
#
_cell.length_a   1.000
_cell.length_b   1.000
_cell.length_c   1.000
_cell.angle_alpha   90.00
_cell.angle_beta   90.00
_cell.angle_gamma   90.00
#
_symmetry.space_group_name_H-M   'P 1'
#
loop_
_entity.id
_entity.type
_entity.pdbx_description
1 polymer ?
#
loop_
_entity_poly.entity_id
_entity_poly.type
_entity_poly.pdbx_seq_one_letter_code
_entity_poly.pdbx_strand_id
1 'polypeptide(L)'
;MKKYWKLTLLISASLTNINVISCSQTKNDSNMNIDKENTKPMNPSTNNSNKGDLNNKDSFKKPIEQDEKLKDNSNKVQNKKDDDDEEDFSDVINFKTEFIINDQNISSQVASKYLLSISDQYEVIYNLIEIDNKVKERFNIDLVDTKNIISDDEDGIIKNIQINFISKKSKKIVSKKITLKGFLIPKQETINESKQSEILIKKNLEDKYKNIFPSLLASMLMLNKSINDRYEYYNSEKNTSDNDESYGFYTLEDYAMVNSLFKNASVRLNPSLPFKFLDIKDSYIEKYQYRIQEIKANDLTGQLSLKVILEHIEENVPKRPSEVFIYNFDGFRRHNNLENFEFYLDSNEFIERTKENTRIKNKLNSWVQESNSQDLKNYLNEQEIHSIKQLIFKSLKLKAKNDKVYSTNENGISLENLASLKNNIVLYPFVTRFAESIIENFDITIDDNKNILIKTKLNIPIYASDDYDSFLEINGFNDQIQTNNLATFNSAELKK
;
A
#
# COMPACT_ATOMS: atom_id res chain seq x y z
N MET A 1 8.54 29.56 22.18
CA MET A 1 7.22 29.84 21.59
C MET A 1 7.07 29.05 20.31
N LYS A 2 6.24 27.99 20.30
CA LYS A 2 5.85 27.24 19.10
C LYS A 2 4.32 27.24 19.05
N LYS A 3 3.74 27.72 17.95
CA LYS A 3 2.28 27.84 17.76
C LYS A 3 1.72 26.48 17.37
N TYR A 4 0.80 25.97 18.17
CA TYR A 4 -0.05 24.83 17.83
C TYR A 4 -1.19 25.31 16.93
N TRP A 5 -1.38 24.64 15.79
CA TRP A 5 -2.60 24.76 14.99
C TRP A 5 -3.56 23.64 15.42
N LYS A 6 -4.57 23.99 16.23
CA LYS A 6 -5.78 23.17 16.39
C LYS A 6 -6.68 23.46 15.19
N LEU A 7 -6.93 22.47 14.35
CA LEU A 7 -7.94 22.58 13.30
C LEU A 7 -9.26 21.99 13.81
N THR A 8 -10.22 22.87 14.08
CA THR A 8 -11.58 22.53 14.49
C THR A 8 -12.38 22.09 13.27
N LEU A 9 -12.92 20.87 13.28
CA LEU A 9 -13.87 20.38 12.27
C LEU A 9 -15.23 21.07 12.48
N LEU A 10 -15.61 21.96 11.57
CA LEU A 10 -16.96 22.52 11.52
C LEU A 10 -17.90 21.50 10.87
N ILE A 11 -18.81 20.94 11.67
CA ILE A 11 -19.98 20.21 11.19
C ILE A 11 -21.05 21.24 10.85
N SER A 12 -21.29 21.50 9.57
CA SER A 12 -22.46 22.25 9.13
C SER A 12 -23.68 21.34 9.11
N ALA A 13 -24.54 21.51 10.12
CA ALA A 13 -25.91 21.03 10.10
C ALA A 13 -26.69 21.81 9.03
N SER A 14 -27.32 21.08 8.09
CA SER A 14 -28.40 21.61 7.26
C SER A 14 -29.60 20.70 7.43
N LEU A 15 -30.55 21.19 8.23
CA LEU A 15 -31.91 20.69 8.36
C LEU A 15 -32.70 21.12 7.13
N THR A 16 -33.20 20.17 6.34
CA THR A 16 -34.42 20.39 5.54
C THR A 16 -35.34 19.19 5.65
N ASN A 17 -36.49 19.45 6.28
CA ASN A 17 -37.67 18.59 6.34
C ASN A 17 -38.14 18.22 4.94
N ILE A 18 -38.35 16.92 4.67
CA ILE A 18 -39.26 16.47 3.62
C ILE A 18 -40.18 15.40 4.21
N ASN A 19 -41.47 15.68 4.11
CA ASN A 19 -42.60 14.88 4.55
C ASN A 19 -42.57 13.46 3.99
N VAL A 20 -42.74 12.49 4.88
CA VAL A 20 -43.09 11.11 4.54
C VAL A 20 -44.60 11.05 4.29
N ILE A 21 -44.99 10.82 3.04
CA ILE A 21 -46.32 10.29 2.70
C ILE A 21 -46.15 8.80 2.45
N SER A 22 -46.75 8.02 3.34
CA SER A 22 -46.91 6.58 3.20
C SER A 22 -47.88 6.25 2.07
N CYS A 23 -47.59 5.20 1.31
CA CYS A 23 -48.61 4.29 0.83
C CYS A 23 -48.06 2.87 0.76
N SER A 24 -48.93 1.97 1.14
CA SER A 24 -48.75 0.58 1.52
C SER A 24 -49.01 -0.41 0.38
N GLN A 25 -48.74 -1.69 0.67
CA GLN A 25 -49.22 -2.93 -0.02
C GLN A 25 -48.42 -3.31 -1.28
N THR A 26 -48.03 -4.57 -1.53
CA THR A 26 -48.58 -5.88 -1.13
C THR A 26 -47.54 -7.01 -1.23
N LYS A 27 -47.81 -8.04 -0.42
CA LYS A 27 -47.35 -9.44 -0.43
C LYS A 27 -47.07 -10.06 -1.81
N ASN A 28 -46.07 -10.94 -1.86
CA ASN A 28 -46.33 -12.33 -2.28
C ASN A 28 -45.23 -13.29 -1.77
N ASP A 29 -45.71 -14.33 -1.09
CA ASP A 29 -44.99 -15.52 -0.68
C ASP A 29 -44.59 -16.38 -1.89
N SER A 30 -43.43 -17.01 -1.83
CA SER A 30 -43.32 -18.42 -2.22
C SER A 30 -42.15 -19.08 -1.49
N ASN A 31 -42.52 -19.94 -0.55
CA ASN A 31 -41.69 -20.99 0.02
C ASN A 31 -41.22 -21.95 -1.07
N MET A 32 -39.95 -22.33 -1.05
CA MET A 32 -39.55 -23.71 -1.32
C MET A 32 -38.36 -24.08 -0.43
N ASN A 33 -38.63 -24.98 0.51
CA ASN A 33 -37.70 -25.70 1.37
C ASN A 33 -37.20 -26.96 0.62
N ILE A 34 -36.21 -27.66 1.22
CA ILE A 34 -35.58 -28.96 0.85
C ILE A 34 -34.21 -28.76 0.18
N ASP A 35 -33.07 -29.28 0.64
CA ASP A 35 -32.75 -30.13 1.80
C ASP A 35 -31.26 -29.97 2.17
N LYS A 36 -30.95 -30.28 3.43
CA LYS A 36 -29.60 -30.39 4.00
C LYS A 36 -28.92 -31.67 3.55
N GLU A 37 -27.67 -31.58 3.09
CA GLU A 37 -26.70 -32.66 3.28
C GLU A 37 -25.38 -32.12 3.83
N ASN A 38 -25.06 -32.61 5.03
CA ASN A 38 -23.81 -32.42 5.75
C ASN A 38 -22.79 -33.43 5.23
N THR A 39 -21.63 -32.97 4.74
CA THR A 39 -20.43 -33.81 4.65
C THR A 39 -19.20 -33.03 5.11
N LYS A 40 -18.71 -33.40 6.30
CA LYS A 40 -17.34 -33.17 6.78
C LYS A 40 -16.36 -33.96 5.92
N PRO A 41 -15.16 -33.45 5.65
CA PRO A 41 -14.00 -34.29 5.37
C PRO A 41 -13.15 -34.51 6.63
N MET A 42 -12.73 -35.76 6.77
CA MET A 42 -11.86 -36.34 7.81
C MET A 42 -10.40 -35.89 7.68
N ASN A 43 -9.72 -35.75 8.82
CA ASN A 43 -8.26 -35.90 8.91
C ASN A 43 -7.83 -37.34 8.57
N PRO A 44 -6.61 -37.50 8.05
CA PRO A 44 -5.77 -38.61 8.46
C PRO A 44 -4.39 -38.18 8.93
N SER A 45 -3.98 -38.86 10.00
CA SER A 45 -2.74 -38.83 10.75
C SER A 45 -1.62 -39.68 10.13
N THR A 46 -0.38 -39.18 10.26
CA THR A 46 0.93 -39.86 10.50
C THR A 46 1.12 -41.36 10.17
N ASN A 47 2.13 -41.73 9.35
CA ASN A 47 3.48 -42.15 9.80
C ASN A 47 4.39 -42.73 8.69
N ASN A 48 5.62 -42.19 8.65
CA ASN A 48 6.98 -42.78 8.51
C ASN A 48 7.43 -43.85 7.47
N SER A 49 8.63 -43.52 6.95
CA SER A 49 9.76 -44.34 6.46
C SER A 49 9.63 -44.94 5.04
N ASN A 50 10.62 -44.90 4.13
CA ASN A 50 12.08 -44.91 4.28
C ASN A 50 12.79 -44.44 2.98
N LYS A 51 13.96 -43.80 3.17
CA LYS A 51 15.23 -43.84 2.41
C LYS A 51 15.30 -43.58 0.89
N GLY A 52 16.08 -42.55 0.56
CA GLY A 52 16.86 -42.42 -0.67
C GLY A 52 17.80 -41.22 -0.57
N ASP A 53 19.08 -41.49 -0.26
CA ASP A 53 20.19 -40.53 -0.18
C ASP A 53 20.35 -39.67 -1.45
N LEU A 54 20.77 -38.40 -1.27
CA LEU A 54 21.95 -37.82 -1.95
C LEU A 54 22.22 -36.38 -1.44
N ASN A 55 23.28 -36.28 -0.62
CA ASN A 55 24.28 -35.22 -0.52
C ASN A 55 23.91 -33.78 -0.96
N ASN A 56 23.81 -32.87 0.02
CA ASN A 56 24.69 -31.70 0.04
C ASN A 56 24.82 -31.13 1.46
N LYS A 57 26.06 -31.03 1.93
CA LYS A 57 26.45 -30.47 3.23
C LYS A 57 26.61 -28.97 3.08
N ASP A 58 25.98 -28.19 3.94
CA ASP A 58 26.54 -26.92 4.42
C ASP A 58 26.09 -26.67 5.86
N SER A 59 27.01 -26.99 6.78
CA SER A 59 26.91 -26.70 8.20
C SER A 59 27.96 -25.64 8.53
N PHE A 60 27.52 -24.42 8.85
CA PHE A 60 28.40 -23.41 9.43
C PHE A 60 28.84 -23.84 10.83
N LYS A 61 30.12 -24.21 10.94
CA LYS A 61 30.85 -24.41 12.19
C LYS A 61 31.26 -23.07 12.79
N LYS A 62 31.23 -23.01 14.14
CA LYS A 62 32.03 -22.11 14.99
C LYS A 62 33.49 -22.00 14.52
N PRO A 63 34.17 -20.87 14.77
CA PRO A 63 35.61 -20.86 14.97
C PRO A 63 35.95 -20.78 16.47
N ILE A 64 36.83 -21.68 16.89
CA ILE A 64 37.71 -21.54 18.06
C ILE A 64 39.10 -21.17 17.50
N GLU A 65 39.81 -20.36 18.28
CA GLU A 65 41.22 -19.96 18.28
C GLU A 65 42.21 -20.83 17.48
N GLN A 66 43.20 -20.15 16.87
CA GLN A 66 44.60 -20.60 16.96
C GLN A 66 45.59 -19.45 16.74
N ASP A 67 46.57 -19.43 17.65
CA ASP A 67 47.85 -18.73 17.66
C ASP A 67 48.75 -19.00 16.44
N GLU A 68 49.80 -18.18 16.37
CA GLU A 68 51.14 -18.35 15.73
C GLU A 68 51.43 -17.38 14.57
N LYS A 69 52.60 -16.74 14.42
CA LYS A 69 53.82 -16.55 15.22
C LYS A 69 54.74 -15.58 14.44
N LEU A 70 55.54 -14.80 15.16
CA LEU A 70 56.97 -14.46 14.89
C LEU A 70 57.40 -13.78 13.57
N LYS A 71 57.82 -12.50 13.67
CA LYS A 71 59.24 -12.02 13.65
C LYS A 71 59.28 -10.53 13.25
N ASP A 72 59.91 -9.67 14.07
CA ASP A 72 61.25 -9.18 13.72
C ASP A 72 62.00 -8.55 14.91
N ASN A 73 63.31 -8.51 14.76
CA ASN A 73 64.36 -8.39 15.77
C ASN A 73 64.60 -6.98 16.33
N SER A 74 65.21 -7.01 17.53
CA SER A 74 66.22 -6.09 18.08
C SER A 74 65.84 -4.62 18.31
N ASN A 75 65.72 -4.25 19.59
CA ASN A 75 66.82 -3.52 20.22
C ASN A 75 66.83 -3.71 21.74
N LYS A 76 67.98 -4.18 22.24
CA LYS A 76 68.36 -4.04 23.65
C LYS A 76 68.57 -2.55 23.92
N VAL A 77 67.73 -1.97 24.75
CA VAL A 77 68.13 -0.84 25.60
C VAL A 77 67.73 -1.23 27.02
N GLN A 78 68.72 -1.49 27.85
CA GLN A 78 68.56 -1.51 29.29
C GLN A 78 68.01 -0.15 29.71
N ASN A 79 66.84 -0.11 30.34
CA ASN A 79 66.50 0.97 31.25
C ASN A 79 65.57 0.45 32.34
N LYS A 80 66.11 0.53 33.55
CA LYS A 80 65.49 0.68 34.87
C LYS A 80 64.20 -0.08 35.16
N LYS A 81 64.29 -0.92 36.20
CA LYS A 81 63.19 -1.12 37.14
C LYS A 81 62.68 0.25 37.58
N ASP A 82 61.54 0.65 37.05
CA ASP A 82 60.62 1.49 37.80
C ASP A 82 59.56 0.54 38.32
N ASP A 83 59.43 0.48 39.65
CA ASP A 83 58.30 -0.14 40.32
C ASP A 83 57.03 0.65 39.92
N ASP A 84 56.45 0.33 38.76
CA ASP A 84 55.07 0.67 38.50
C ASP A 84 54.22 -0.33 39.29
N ASP A 85 53.71 0.11 40.44
CA ASP A 85 52.54 -0.48 41.08
C ASP A 85 51.43 -0.57 40.01
N GLU A 86 51.34 -1.69 39.27
CA GLU A 86 50.22 -1.97 38.39
C GLU A 86 48.96 -2.02 39.26
N GLU A 87 48.21 -0.92 39.22
CA GLU A 87 46.99 -0.80 40.00
C GLU A 87 45.99 -1.88 39.56
N ASP A 88 45.58 -2.71 40.50
CA ASP A 88 44.67 -3.83 40.25
C ASP A 88 43.22 -3.34 40.03
N PHE A 89 42.65 -3.59 38.84
CA PHE A 89 41.25 -3.29 38.51
C PHE A 89 40.34 -4.54 38.51
N SER A 90 40.79 -5.66 39.08
CA SER A 90 40.03 -6.92 39.13
C SER A 90 38.61 -6.75 39.66
N ASP A 91 38.42 -5.93 40.70
CA ASP A 91 37.12 -5.58 41.30
C ASP A 91 36.16 -4.90 40.31
N VAL A 92 36.69 -4.07 39.41
CA VAL A 92 35.89 -3.37 38.38
C VAL A 92 35.65 -4.27 37.17
N ILE A 93 36.63 -5.11 36.82
CA ILE A 93 36.51 -6.04 35.70
C ILE A 93 35.38 -7.03 35.96
N ASN A 94 35.29 -7.55 37.19
CA ASN A 94 34.28 -8.51 37.64
C ASN A 94 32.99 -7.86 38.18
N PHE A 95 32.82 -6.54 38.00
CA PHE A 95 31.65 -5.82 38.48
C PHE A 95 30.35 -6.35 37.85
N LYS A 96 29.33 -6.54 38.69
CA LYS A 96 27.99 -7.01 38.29
C LYS A 96 27.37 -6.02 37.30
N THR A 97 26.91 -6.52 36.15
CA THR A 97 26.34 -5.67 35.08
C THR A 97 24.82 -5.74 34.98
N GLU A 98 24.16 -6.59 35.75
CA GLU A 98 22.70 -6.71 35.77
C GLU A 98 22.15 -6.57 37.18
N PHE A 99 21.15 -5.71 37.37
CA PHE A 99 20.54 -5.45 38.68
C PHE A 99 19.04 -5.65 38.60
N ILE A 100 18.47 -6.39 39.55
CA ILE A 100 17.03 -6.63 39.64
C ILE A 100 16.45 -5.64 40.63
N ILE A 101 15.46 -4.87 40.20
CA ILE A 101 14.76 -3.89 41.02
C ILE A 101 13.71 -4.63 41.87
N ASN A 102 13.91 -4.60 43.19
CA ASN A 102 13.00 -5.22 44.15
C ASN A 102 12.06 -4.20 44.83
N ASP A 103 12.24 -2.90 44.59
CA ASP A 103 11.34 -1.87 45.11
C ASP A 103 9.97 -1.99 44.42
N GLN A 104 8.91 -2.20 45.19
CA GLN A 104 7.55 -2.39 44.66
C GLN A 104 7.01 -1.15 43.95
N ASN A 105 7.37 0.06 44.39
CA ASN A 105 6.93 1.30 43.76
C ASN A 105 7.61 1.54 42.40
N ILE A 106 8.82 1.00 42.21
CA ILE A 106 9.56 1.11 40.96
C ILE A 106 9.24 -0.06 40.02
N SER A 107 9.25 -1.29 40.53
CA SER A 107 8.96 -2.52 39.76
C SER A 107 7.52 -2.58 39.25
N SER A 108 6.59 -1.85 39.86
CA SER A 108 5.21 -1.71 39.34
C SER A 108 5.08 -0.73 38.17
N GLN A 109 6.14 -0.01 37.80
CA GLN A 109 6.16 0.91 36.67
C GLN A 109 6.70 0.24 35.41
N VAL A 110 6.23 0.71 34.24
CA VAL A 110 6.79 0.35 32.94
C VAL A 110 8.16 1.03 32.77
N ALA A 111 9.14 0.33 32.20
CA ALA A 111 10.54 0.79 32.15
C ALA A 111 10.71 2.18 31.50
N SER A 112 10.04 2.43 30.38
CA SER A 112 10.04 3.73 29.69
C SER A 112 9.43 4.86 30.54
N LYS A 113 8.35 4.59 31.27
CA LYS A 113 7.70 5.57 32.16
C LYS A 113 8.59 5.92 33.34
N TYR A 114 9.22 4.92 33.94
CA TYR A 114 10.18 5.16 35.01
C TYR A 114 11.36 5.99 34.51
N LEU A 115 11.94 5.63 33.36
CA LEU A 115 13.05 6.36 32.74
C LEU A 115 12.70 7.84 32.47
N LEU A 116 11.48 8.09 31.97
CA LEU A 116 10.97 9.45 31.76
C LEU A 116 10.82 10.21 33.09
N SER A 117 10.33 9.55 34.14
CA SER A 117 10.11 10.18 35.45
C SER A 117 11.39 10.67 36.13
N ILE A 118 12.54 10.08 35.77
CA ILE A 118 13.85 10.42 36.31
C ILE A 118 14.74 11.17 35.30
N SER A 119 14.17 11.69 34.21
CA SER A 119 14.93 12.25 33.09
C SER A 119 15.81 13.45 33.44
N ASP A 120 15.55 14.09 34.59
CA ASP A 120 16.33 15.22 35.11
C ASP A 120 17.10 14.87 36.39
N GLN A 121 17.03 13.60 36.83
CA GLN A 121 17.58 13.10 38.11
C GLN A 121 18.14 11.68 37.96
N TYR A 122 18.95 11.45 36.93
CA TYR A 122 19.52 10.13 36.67
C TYR A 122 20.42 9.63 37.80
N GLU A 123 20.90 10.49 38.71
CA GLU A 123 21.63 10.06 39.90
C GLU A 123 20.80 9.13 40.79
N VAL A 124 19.47 9.19 40.73
CA VAL A 124 18.57 8.28 41.47
C VAL A 124 18.80 6.81 41.09
N ILE A 125 19.30 6.53 39.88
CA ILE A 125 19.69 5.18 39.45
C ILE A 125 20.79 4.60 40.36
N TYR A 126 21.67 5.45 40.91
CA TYR A 126 22.72 5.01 41.84
C TYR A 126 22.14 4.27 43.06
N ASN A 127 20.97 4.69 43.54
CA ASN A 127 20.30 4.07 44.69
C ASN A 127 19.74 2.68 44.38
N LEU A 128 19.63 2.32 43.09
CA LEU A 128 19.13 1.03 42.63
C LEU A 128 20.23 0.00 42.39
N ILE A 129 21.48 0.43 42.48
CA ILE A 129 22.66 -0.38 42.16
C ILE A 129 23.39 -0.66 43.47
N GLU A 130 23.44 -1.93 43.85
CA GLU A 130 24.25 -2.34 44.99
C GLU A 130 25.72 -2.42 44.57
N ILE A 131 26.56 -1.60 45.21
CA ILE A 131 28.00 -1.55 44.97
C ILE A 131 28.72 -1.92 46.27
N ASP A 132 29.57 -2.95 46.19
CA ASP A 132 30.39 -3.43 47.32
C ASP A 132 31.24 -2.28 47.90
N ASN A 133 31.28 -2.20 49.22
CA ASN A 133 32.06 -1.20 49.95
C ASN A 133 33.54 -1.24 49.56
N LYS A 134 34.11 -2.42 49.25
CA LYS A 134 35.49 -2.55 48.78
C LYS A 134 35.75 -1.75 47.50
N VAL A 135 34.78 -1.71 46.60
CA VAL A 135 34.86 -0.92 45.35
C VAL A 135 34.76 0.57 45.66
N LYS A 136 33.85 0.98 46.55
CA LYS A 136 33.67 2.38 46.96
C LYS A 136 34.88 2.95 47.70
N GLU A 137 35.62 2.12 48.43
CA GLU A 137 36.85 2.53 49.12
C GLU A 137 37.96 2.90 48.12
N ARG A 138 38.03 2.18 46.99
CA ARG A 138 39.09 2.31 45.98
C ARG A 138 38.76 3.26 44.82
N PHE A 139 37.48 3.40 44.48
CA PHE A 139 37.02 4.16 43.31
C PHE A 139 35.98 5.22 43.69
N ASN A 140 36.04 6.38 43.03
CA ASN A 140 34.87 7.26 42.89
C ASN A 140 34.02 6.72 41.75
N ILE A 141 32.69 6.80 41.87
CA ILE A 141 31.77 6.16 40.94
C ILE A 141 30.80 7.21 40.44
N ASP A 142 30.83 7.44 39.13
CA ASP A 142 29.99 8.44 38.46
C ASP A 142 29.12 7.77 37.39
N LEU A 143 27.87 8.20 37.26
CA LEU A 143 27.01 7.85 36.13
C LEU A 143 27.34 8.79 34.96
N VAL A 144 27.58 8.21 33.79
CA VAL A 144 28.01 8.97 32.60
C VAL A 144 27.06 8.69 31.45
N ASP A 145 26.78 9.76 30.70
CA ASP A 145 26.04 9.76 29.44
C ASP A 145 24.61 9.20 29.52
N THR A 146 23.68 10.11 29.84
CA THR A 146 22.25 9.82 29.95
C THR A 146 21.55 9.75 28.59
N LYS A 147 22.20 10.17 27.50
CA LYS A 147 21.59 10.24 26.15
C LYS A 147 21.45 8.88 25.48
N ASN A 148 22.19 7.88 25.95
CA ASN A 148 22.27 6.55 25.35
C ASN A 148 21.56 5.46 26.16
N ILE A 149 20.86 5.84 27.23
CA ILE A 149 20.03 4.92 28.03
C ILE A 149 18.77 4.58 27.23
N ILE A 150 18.47 3.30 27.11
CA ILE A 150 17.34 2.79 26.33
C ILE A 150 16.45 1.94 27.23
N SER A 151 15.13 2.10 27.12
CA SER A 151 14.16 1.21 27.75
C SER A 151 13.67 0.14 26.78
N ASP A 152 13.29 -1.01 27.32
CA ASP A 152 12.72 -2.14 26.62
C ASP A 152 11.55 -2.66 27.44
N ASP A 153 10.35 -2.19 27.09
CA ASP A 153 9.14 -2.42 27.88
C ASP A 153 8.60 -3.85 27.71
N GLU A 154 9.01 -4.56 26.65
CA GLU A 154 8.62 -5.96 26.40
C GLU A 154 9.33 -6.89 27.37
N ASP A 155 10.63 -6.69 27.58
CA ASP A 155 11.44 -7.45 28.53
C ASP A 155 11.44 -6.85 29.95
N GLY A 156 10.86 -5.66 30.13
CA GLY A 156 10.81 -4.95 31.41
C GLY A 156 12.20 -4.52 31.91
N ILE A 157 13.03 -3.95 31.01
CA ILE A 157 14.43 -3.60 31.30
C ILE A 157 14.80 -2.16 30.88
N ILE A 158 15.80 -1.58 31.55
CA ILE A 158 16.51 -0.37 31.12
C ILE A 158 17.98 -0.73 30.93
N LYS A 159 18.50 -0.52 29.72
CA LYS A 159 19.85 -0.92 29.28
C LYS A 159 20.73 0.27 28.92
N ASN A 160 22.03 0.00 28.78
CA ASN A 160 23.07 0.97 28.42
C ASN A 160 23.36 2.07 29.46
N ILE A 161 23.07 1.83 30.74
CA ILE A 161 23.45 2.77 31.80
C ILE A 161 24.96 2.65 32.01
N GLN A 162 25.72 3.71 31.71
CA GLN A 162 27.17 3.69 31.83
C GLN A 162 27.64 4.25 33.18
N ILE A 163 28.47 3.47 33.86
CA ILE A 163 29.09 3.80 35.14
C ILE A 163 30.59 3.90 34.94
N ASN A 164 31.19 4.98 35.41
CA ASN A 164 32.62 5.19 35.44
C ASN A 164 33.18 4.95 36.84
N PHE A 165 34.18 4.07 36.93
CA PHE A 165 34.99 3.83 38.12
C PHE A 165 36.29 4.62 37.98
N ILE A 166 36.41 5.69 38.75
CA ILE A 166 37.56 6.59 38.75
C ILE A 166 38.45 6.21 39.92
N SER A 167 39.63 5.66 39.66
CA SER A 167 40.58 5.29 40.72
C SER A 167 40.87 6.51 41.61
N LYS A 168 40.74 6.33 42.92
CA LYS A 168 41.13 7.38 43.87
C LYS A 168 42.65 7.61 43.87
N LYS A 169 43.43 6.55 43.62
CA LYS A 169 44.92 6.54 43.59
C LYS A 169 45.46 7.17 42.31
N SER A 170 45.08 6.66 41.14
CA SER A 170 45.66 7.05 39.84
C SER A 170 44.79 7.98 39.00
N LYS A 171 43.53 8.20 39.38
CA LYS A 171 42.51 8.90 38.58
C LYS A 171 42.19 8.24 37.23
N LYS A 172 42.71 7.04 36.95
CA LYS A 172 42.32 6.26 35.76
C LYS A 172 40.84 5.91 35.83
N ILE A 173 40.18 5.95 34.67
CA ILE A 173 38.74 5.72 34.54
C ILE A 173 38.51 4.39 33.83
N VAL A 174 37.68 3.53 34.41
CA VAL A 174 37.19 2.32 33.78
C VAL A 174 35.67 2.38 33.70
N SER A 175 35.11 2.23 32.50
CA SER A 175 33.67 2.31 32.28
C SER A 175 33.02 0.93 32.16
N LYS A 176 31.84 0.75 32.75
CA LYS A 176 31.00 -0.44 32.60
C LYS A 176 29.57 -0.02 32.23
N LYS A 177 28.95 -0.80 31.34
CA LYS A 177 27.53 -0.66 31.04
C LYS A 177 26.74 -1.66 31.87
N ILE A 178 25.66 -1.20 32.46
CA ILE A 178 24.76 -2.04 33.27
C ILE A 178 23.34 -2.03 32.71
N THR A 179 22.55 -2.99 33.17
CA THR A 179 21.13 -3.16 32.87
C THR A 179 20.34 -3.29 34.17
N LEU A 180 19.24 -2.54 34.28
CA LEU A 180 18.23 -2.73 35.33
C LEU A 180 17.10 -3.60 34.80
N LYS A 181 16.66 -4.58 35.58
CA LYS A 181 15.59 -5.54 35.25
C LYS A 181 14.51 -5.52 36.33
N GLY A 182 13.31 -6.01 36.01
CA GLY A 182 12.22 -6.19 36.98
C GLY A 182 11.16 -5.08 36.94
N PHE A 183 11.08 -4.31 35.86
CA PHE A 183 9.98 -3.39 35.61
C PHE A 183 8.71 -4.15 35.18
N LEU A 184 7.56 -3.51 35.33
CA LEU A 184 6.28 -4.09 34.94
C LEU A 184 6.25 -4.32 33.43
N ILE A 185 6.14 -5.59 33.03
CA ILE A 185 5.83 -5.99 31.66
C ILE A 185 4.33 -5.79 31.46
N PRO A 186 3.88 -4.85 30.61
CA PRO A 186 2.47 -4.61 30.38
C PRO A 186 1.82 -5.89 29.85
N LYS A 187 0.72 -6.33 30.46
CA LYS A 187 -0.11 -7.38 29.84
C LYS A 187 -0.63 -6.83 28.52
N GLN A 188 -0.23 -7.44 27.41
CA GLN A 188 -0.84 -7.18 26.12
C GLN A 188 -2.30 -7.64 26.20
N GLU A 189 -3.25 -6.70 26.21
CA GLU A 189 -4.63 -7.05 25.87
C GLU A 189 -4.63 -7.38 24.38
N THR A 190 -4.71 -8.66 24.06
CA THR A 190 -5.07 -9.10 22.70
C THR A 190 -6.56 -8.81 22.52
N ILE A 191 -6.87 -8.03 21.49
CA ILE A 191 -8.21 -7.91 20.96
C ILE A 191 -8.44 -9.21 20.19
N ASN A 192 -9.51 -9.93 20.53
CA ASN A 192 -9.91 -11.09 19.74
C ASN A 192 -10.92 -10.63 18.67
N GLU A 193 -11.23 -11.50 17.69
CA GLU A 193 -12.20 -11.20 16.62
C GLU A 193 -13.56 -10.72 17.15
N SER A 194 -14.01 -11.21 18.32
CA SER A 194 -15.24 -10.76 18.96
C SER A 194 -15.17 -9.29 19.38
N LYS A 195 -14.12 -8.91 20.10
CA LYS A 195 -13.89 -7.53 20.58
C LYS A 195 -13.55 -6.58 19.41
N GLN A 196 -12.96 -7.08 18.33
CA GLN A 196 -12.74 -6.34 17.09
C GLN A 196 -14.08 -5.88 16.48
N SER A 197 -15.03 -6.79 16.28
CA SER A 197 -16.32 -6.45 15.66
C SER A 197 -17.14 -5.44 16.46
N GLU A 198 -16.86 -5.31 17.77
CA GLU A 198 -17.41 -4.27 18.63
C GLU A 198 -16.73 -2.91 18.46
N ILE A 199 -15.45 -2.88 18.08
CA ILE A 199 -14.66 -1.66 17.90
C ILE A 199 -14.77 -1.14 16.47
N LEU A 200 -14.51 -1.98 15.47
CA LEU A 200 -14.49 -1.63 14.05
C LEU A 200 -15.62 -2.36 13.32
N ILE A 201 -16.63 -1.58 12.94
CA ILE A 201 -17.88 -2.04 12.37
C ILE A 201 -17.75 -2.09 10.84
N LYS A 202 -18.02 -3.27 10.27
CA LYS A 202 -18.25 -3.43 8.83
C LYS A 202 -19.61 -2.84 8.43
N LYS A 203 -19.61 -1.82 7.57
CA LYS A 203 -20.85 -1.19 7.10
C LYS A 203 -21.50 -1.98 5.97
N ASN A 204 -22.83 -1.92 5.92
CA ASN A 204 -23.58 -2.29 4.73
C ASN A 204 -23.42 -1.18 3.69
N LEU A 205 -22.80 -1.52 2.56
CA LEU A 205 -22.53 -0.55 1.51
C LEU A 205 -23.81 -0.09 0.81
N GLU A 206 -23.90 1.22 0.58
CA GLU A 206 -24.93 1.84 -0.26
C GLU A 206 -24.82 1.33 -1.70
N ASP A 207 -25.96 1.18 -2.39
CA ASP A 207 -26.01 0.64 -3.76
C ASP A 207 -25.19 1.46 -4.76
N LYS A 208 -25.02 2.76 -4.52
CA LYS A 208 -24.18 3.62 -5.36
C LYS A 208 -22.72 3.18 -5.41
N TYR A 209 -22.20 2.58 -4.33
CA TYR A 209 -20.85 2.02 -4.29
C TYR A 209 -20.82 0.58 -4.79
N LYS A 210 -21.86 -0.22 -4.53
CA LYS A 210 -21.97 -1.59 -5.06
C LYS A 210 -21.99 -1.63 -6.59
N ASN A 211 -22.53 -0.60 -7.25
CA ASN A 211 -22.55 -0.61 -8.72
C ASN A 211 -21.25 -0.05 -9.36
N ILE A 212 -20.20 0.21 -8.58
CA ILE A 212 -18.86 0.61 -9.06
C ILE A 212 -17.96 -0.62 -9.13
N PHE A 213 -17.03 -0.64 -10.09
CA PHE A 213 -16.01 -1.69 -10.18
C PHE A 213 -15.10 -1.70 -8.93
N PRO A 214 -14.86 -2.88 -8.32
CA PRO A 214 -14.07 -2.96 -7.09
C PRO A 214 -12.63 -2.49 -7.27
N SER A 215 -12.01 -2.64 -8.45
CA SER A 215 -10.65 -2.17 -8.70
C SER A 215 -10.50 -0.64 -8.63
N LEU A 216 -11.50 0.11 -9.12
CA LEU A 216 -11.53 1.57 -8.98
C LEU A 216 -11.65 1.95 -7.50
N LEU A 217 -12.57 1.33 -6.76
CA LEU A 217 -12.73 1.58 -5.33
C LEU A 217 -11.46 1.23 -4.54
N ALA A 218 -10.81 0.12 -4.87
CA ALA A 218 -9.56 -0.30 -4.28
C ALA A 218 -8.45 0.72 -4.49
N SER A 219 -8.32 1.25 -5.71
CA SER A 219 -7.33 2.27 -6.04
C SER A 219 -7.55 3.55 -5.22
N MET A 220 -8.81 4.00 -5.13
CA MET A 220 -9.15 5.20 -4.35
C MET A 220 -9.02 4.98 -2.84
N LEU A 221 -9.30 3.78 -2.33
CA LEU A 221 -9.07 3.43 -0.91
C LEU A 221 -7.57 3.35 -0.60
N MET A 222 -6.75 2.83 -1.53
CA MET A 222 -5.30 2.78 -1.40
C MET A 222 -4.66 4.17 -1.38
N LEU A 223 -5.11 5.09 -2.25
CA LEU A 223 -4.69 6.49 -2.21
C LEU A 223 -4.92 7.09 -0.82
N ASN A 224 -6.01 6.69 -0.17
CA ASN A 224 -6.47 7.21 1.10
C ASN A 224 -5.99 6.39 2.32
N LYS A 225 -4.97 5.55 2.16
CA LYS A 225 -4.43 4.70 3.24
C LYS A 225 -3.64 5.47 4.30
N SER A 226 -2.90 6.51 3.92
CA SER A 226 -2.27 7.47 4.85
C SER A 226 -1.98 8.81 4.19
N ILE A 227 -1.83 9.86 5.01
CA ILE A 227 -1.57 11.22 4.51
C ILE A 227 -0.21 11.32 3.80
N ASN A 228 0.79 10.57 4.26
CA ASN A 228 2.14 10.59 3.68
C ASN A 228 2.16 9.90 2.30
N ASP A 229 1.45 8.77 2.17
CA ASP A 229 1.32 8.09 0.87
C ASP A 229 0.62 8.99 -0.14
N ARG A 230 -0.41 9.73 0.30
CA ARG A 230 -1.10 10.71 -0.56
C ARG A 230 -0.15 11.82 -1.04
N TYR A 231 0.73 12.32 -0.18
CA TYR A 231 1.75 13.30 -0.58
C TYR A 231 2.76 12.73 -1.58
N GLU A 232 3.18 11.46 -1.42
CA GLU A 232 4.06 10.80 -2.39
C GLU A 232 3.37 10.66 -3.77
N TYR A 233 2.11 10.22 -3.79
CA TYR A 233 1.34 10.16 -5.03
C TYR A 233 1.14 11.55 -5.65
N TYR A 234 0.82 12.57 -4.86
CA TYR A 234 0.68 13.97 -5.33
C TYR A 234 1.93 14.44 -6.09
N ASN A 235 3.10 14.23 -5.49
CA ASN A 235 4.36 14.64 -6.08
C ASN A 235 4.69 13.79 -7.32
N SER A 236 4.20 12.56 -7.41
CA SER A 236 4.41 11.70 -8.57
C SER A 236 3.53 12.08 -9.78
N GLU A 237 2.25 12.41 -9.56
CA GLU A 237 1.30 12.78 -10.64
C GLU A 237 1.57 14.19 -11.19
N LYS A 238 1.89 15.16 -10.31
CA LYS A 238 2.18 16.54 -10.71
C LYS A 238 3.39 16.67 -11.65
N ASN A 239 4.32 15.71 -11.59
CA ASN A 239 5.50 15.68 -12.44
C ASN A 239 5.28 14.97 -13.79
N THR A 240 4.08 14.44 -14.05
CA THR A 240 3.76 13.70 -15.28
C THR A 240 2.65 14.32 -16.13
N SER A 241 1.83 15.23 -15.58
CA SER A 241 0.70 15.83 -16.30
C SER A 241 1.00 17.26 -16.77
N ASP A 242 1.63 17.41 -17.92
CA ASP A 242 1.60 18.69 -18.67
C ASP A 242 0.28 18.86 -19.46
N ASN A 243 -0.61 17.86 -19.45
CA ASN A 243 -1.94 17.90 -20.06
C ASN A 243 -3.04 18.05 -18.99
N ASP A 244 -3.77 19.16 -19.03
CA ASP A 244 -4.90 19.50 -18.13
C ASP A 244 -6.10 18.52 -18.21
N GLU A 245 -6.08 17.53 -19.11
CA GLU A 245 -7.20 16.63 -19.39
C GLU A 245 -7.03 15.18 -18.89
N SER A 246 -6.03 14.88 -18.04
CA SER A 246 -5.79 13.51 -17.57
C SER A 246 -6.72 13.06 -16.43
N TYR A 247 -7.24 11.83 -16.51
CA TYR A 247 -8.16 11.24 -15.52
C TYR A 247 -7.45 10.51 -14.38
N GLY A 248 -6.57 11.22 -13.67
CA GLY A 248 -5.78 10.72 -12.52
C GLY A 248 -6.54 10.66 -11.20
N PHE A 249 -5.82 10.33 -10.11
CA PHE A 249 -6.41 10.21 -8.78
C PHE A 249 -7.09 11.50 -8.31
N TYR A 250 -6.43 12.66 -8.44
CA TYR A 250 -7.02 13.94 -8.03
C TYR A 250 -8.23 14.34 -8.86
N THR A 251 -8.19 14.05 -10.16
CA THR A 251 -9.30 14.27 -11.09
C THR A 251 -10.53 13.46 -10.65
N LEU A 252 -10.33 12.26 -10.12
CA LEU A 252 -11.40 11.40 -9.59
C LEU A 252 -11.81 11.74 -8.15
N GLU A 253 -11.06 12.57 -7.42
CA GLU A 253 -11.49 13.15 -6.14
C GLU A 253 -12.29 14.45 -6.30
N ASP A 254 -12.05 15.19 -7.39
CA ASP A 254 -12.70 16.46 -7.67
C ASP A 254 -14.22 16.29 -7.88
N TYR A 255 -14.99 17.10 -7.16
CA TYR A 255 -16.44 16.97 -7.15
C TYR A 255 -17.08 17.30 -8.51
N ALA A 256 -16.59 18.32 -9.22
CA ALA A 256 -17.16 18.71 -10.50
C ALA A 256 -16.91 17.63 -11.57
N MET A 257 -15.71 17.04 -11.54
CA MET A 257 -15.33 15.97 -12.45
C MET A 257 -16.02 14.63 -12.13
N VAL A 258 -16.13 14.25 -10.86
CA VAL A 258 -16.90 13.05 -10.47
C VAL A 258 -18.36 13.17 -10.95
N ASN A 259 -18.95 14.36 -10.86
CA ASN A 259 -20.31 14.57 -11.36
C ASN A 259 -20.45 14.46 -12.89
N SER A 260 -19.37 14.67 -13.66
CA SER A 260 -19.40 14.48 -15.11
C SER A 260 -19.22 13.01 -15.51
N LEU A 261 -18.50 12.24 -14.69
CA LEU A 261 -18.18 10.83 -14.91
C LEU A 261 -19.17 9.85 -14.29
N PHE A 262 -19.96 10.28 -13.32
CA PHE A 262 -20.97 9.45 -12.68
C PHE A 262 -22.35 10.08 -12.81
N LYS A 263 -23.36 9.30 -13.25
CA LYS A 263 -24.76 9.74 -13.31
C LYS A 263 -25.34 10.07 -11.93
N ASN A 264 -24.72 9.57 -10.86
CA ASN A 264 -25.10 9.86 -9.48
C ASN A 264 -24.04 10.77 -8.83
N ALA A 265 -24.38 12.06 -8.73
CA ALA A 265 -23.56 13.10 -8.09
C ALA A 265 -23.25 12.87 -6.59
N SER A 266 -23.78 11.79 -5.99
CA SER A 266 -23.54 11.42 -4.59
C SER A 266 -22.39 10.43 -4.40
N VAL A 267 -21.79 9.90 -5.47
CA VAL A 267 -20.57 9.09 -5.37
C VAL A 267 -19.44 10.01 -4.94
N ARG A 268 -18.73 9.65 -3.87
CA ARG A 268 -17.57 10.40 -3.38
C ARG A 268 -16.39 9.45 -3.25
N LEU A 269 -15.35 9.67 -4.04
CA LEU A 269 -14.12 8.88 -4.09
C LEU A 269 -12.94 9.58 -3.39
N ASN A 270 -13.25 10.41 -2.39
CA ASN A 270 -12.29 11.28 -1.71
C ASN A 270 -11.78 10.64 -0.39
N PRO A 271 -10.99 11.34 0.45
CA PRO A 271 -10.46 10.80 1.70
C PRO A 271 -11.49 10.30 2.72
N SER A 272 -12.77 10.60 2.54
CA SER A 272 -13.83 10.06 3.38
C SER A 272 -14.32 8.67 2.95
N LEU A 273 -13.85 8.15 1.81
CA LEU A 273 -14.27 6.87 1.23
C LEU A 273 -14.10 5.68 2.20
N PRO A 274 -13.00 5.53 2.97
CA PRO A 274 -12.86 4.42 3.92
C PRO A 274 -14.02 4.32 4.92
N PHE A 275 -14.55 5.46 5.38
CA PHE A 275 -15.68 5.52 6.33
C PHE A 275 -17.02 5.03 5.75
N LYS A 276 -17.08 4.75 4.45
CA LYS A 276 -18.22 4.09 3.80
C LYS A 276 -18.20 2.56 3.98
N PHE A 277 -17.02 1.99 4.19
CA PHE A 277 -16.79 0.55 4.34
C PHE A 277 -16.68 0.14 5.79
N LEU A 278 -15.95 0.93 6.59
CA LEU A 278 -15.59 0.60 7.97
C LEU A 278 -15.76 1.82 8.87
N ASP A 279 -16.19 1.59 10.10
CA ASP A 279 -16.41 2.67 11.07
C ASP A 279 -16.02 2.26 12.48
N ILE A 280 -15.45 3.18 13.24
CA ILE A 280 -15.14 2.93 14.64
C ILE A 280 -16.38 3.27 15.45
N LYS A 281 -16.85 2.34 16.28
CA LYS A 281 -17.98 2.59 17.16
C LYS A 281 -17.65 3.75 18.11
N ASP A 282 -18.56 4.71 18.25
CA ASP A 282 -18.36 5.98 18.97
C ASP A 282 -17.68 5.83 20.34
N SER A 283 -18.01 4.78 21.10
CA SER A 283 -17.41 4.49 22.42
C SER A 283 -15.90 4.21 22.40
N TYR A 284 -15.32 4.02 21.21
CA TYR A 284 -13.93 3.63 20.99
C TYR A 284 -13.12 4.64 20.15
N ILE A 285 -13.75 5.70 19.63
CA ILE A 285 -13.12 6.63 18.67
C ILE A 285 -11.94 7.42 19.26
N GLU A 286 -11.94 7.66 20.58
CA GLU A 286 -10.83 8.32 21.27
C GLU A 286 -9.67 7.37 21.60
N LYS A 287 -9.90 6.06 21.51
CA LYS A 287 -8.94 5.03 21.93
C LYS A 287 -8.27 4.34 20.75
N TYR A 288 -8.96 4.26 19.62
CA TYR A 288 -8.54 3.49 18.47
C TYR A 288 -8.66 4.28 17.18
N GLN A 289 -7.75 3.99 16.26
CA GLN A 289 -7.82 4.37 14.86
C GLN A 289 -7.59 3.13 13.99
N TYR A 290 -7.95 3.18 12.71
CA TYR A 290 -7.62 2.13 11.77
C TYR A 290 -6.98 2.69 10.51
N ARG A 291 -6.16 1.88 9.86
CA ARG A 291 -5.65 2.15 8.52
C ARG A 291 -5.74 0.92 7.64
N ILE A 292 -6.02 1.11 6.37
CA ILE A 292 -6.01 0.02 5.39
C ILE A 292 -4.55 -0.28 5.05
N GLN A 293 -4.12 -1.53 5.26
CA GLN A 293 -2.78 -2.00 4.97
C GLN A 293 -2.66 -2.45 3.51
N GLU A 294 -3.55 -3.35 3.10
CA GLU A 294 -3.56 -3.96 1.76
C GLU A 294 -5.01 -4.13 1.28
N ILE A 295 -5.20 -4.23 -0.04
CA ILE A 295 -6.52 -4.43 -0.65
C ILE A 295 -6.41 -5.50 -1.74
N LYS A 296 -7.41 -6.38 -1.77
CA LYS A 296 -7.66 -7.31 -2.88
C LYS A 296 -8.91 -6.82 -3.63
N ALA A 297 -8.87 -6.77 -4.95
CA ALA A 297 -10.03 -6.47 -5.77
C ALA A 297 -10.10 -7.40 -6.98
N ASN A 298 -11.32 -7.79 -7.32
CA ASN A 298 -11.58 -8.69 -8.43
C ASN A 298 -12.79 -8.19 -9.22
N ASP A 299 -12.52 -7.59 -10.38
CA ASP A 299 -13.57 -7.08 -11.27
C ASP A 299 -14.34 -8.21 -11.97
N LEU A 300 -13.80 -9.43 -12.05
CA LEU A 300 -14.49 -10.60 -12.61
C LEU A 300 -15.60 -11.08 -11.66
N THR A 301 -15.28 -11.21 -10.37
CA THR A 301 -16.20 -11.73 -9.35
C THR A 301 -17.03 -10.63 -8.67
N GLY A 302 -16.60 -9.37 -8.76
CA GLY A 302 -17.26 -8.24 -8.11
C GLY A 302 -17.00 -8.24 -6.60
N GLN A 303 -15.76 -8.53 -6.21
CA GLN A 303 -15.33 -8.66 -4.81
C GLN A 303 -14.25 -7.64 -4.46
N LEU A 304 -14.32 -7.13 -3.24
CA LEU A 304 -13.33 -6.24 -2.64
C LEU A 304 -13.03 -6.71 -1.23
N SER A 305 -11.76 -6.86 -0.88
CA SER A 305 -11.34 -7.23 0.47
C SER A 305 -10.30 -6.26 1.01
N LEU A 306 -10.48 -5.84 2.25
CA LEU A 306 -9.61 -4.88 2.94
C LEU A 306 -8.87 -5.59 4.06
N LYS A 307 -7.55 -5.52 4.07
CA LYS A 307 -6.71 -5.89 5.21
C LYS A 307 -6.39 -4.62 5.98
N VAL A 308 -6.81 -4.57 7.24
CA VAL A 308 -6.87 -3.36 8.05
C VAL A 308 -6.08 -3.55 9.33
N ILE A 309 -5.30 -2.55 9.69
CA ILE A 309 -4.59 -2.49 10.96
C ILE A 309 -5.39 -1.62 11.92
N LEU A 310 -5.76 -2.17 13.08
CA LEU A 310 -6.33 -1.43 14.20
C LEU A 310 -5.20 -1.00 15.15
N GLU A 311 -5.15 0.28 15.47
CA GLU A 311 -4.08 0.89 16.26
C GLU A 311 -4.66 1.67 17.44
N HIS A 312 -3.93 1.72 18.55
CA HIS A 312 -4.25 2.57 19.69
C HIS A 312 -3.77 4.01 19.45
N ILE A 313 -4.55 5.00 19.87
CA ILE A 313 -4.22 6.44 19.70
C ILE A 313 -3.29 6.97 20.83
N GLU A 314 -3.10 6.26 21.93
CA GLU A 314 -2.42 6.80 23.14
C GLU A 314 -0.96 7.24 22.88
N GLU A 315 -0.72 8.56 22.94
CA GLU A 315 0.56 9.24 22.62
C GLU A 315 1.76 8.86 23.53
N ASN A 316 1.57 8.09 24.60
CA ASN A 316 2.60 7.86 25.63
C ASN A 316 2.64 6.42 26.17
N VAL A 317 2.19 5.44 25.39
CA VAL A 317 2.31 4.02 25.72
C VAL A 317 3.22 3.37 24.69
N PRO A 318 4.17 2.49 25.10
CA PRO A 318 4.94 1.68 24.15
C PRO A 318 3.99 1.06 23.13
N LYS A 319 4.37 1.12 21.85
CA LYS A 319 3.58 0.63 20.71
C LYS A 319 2.96 -0.72 21.06
N ARG A 320 1.68 -0.72 21.43
CA ARG A 320 0.94 -1.98 21.56
C ARG A 320 0.92 -2.62 20.17
N PRO A 321 1.05 -3.95 20.08
CA PRO A 321 1.02 -4.62 18.79
C PRO A 321 -0.27 -4.25 18.06
N SER A 322 -0.12 -3.69 16.86
CA SER A 322 -1.28 -3.40 16.02
C SER A 322 -1.86 -4.70 15.51
N GLU A 323 -3.19 -4.81 15.51
CA GLU A 323 -3.85 -6.04 15.08
C GLU A 323 -4.35 -5.93 13.64
N VAL A 324 -4.23 -7.03 12.90
CA VAL A 324 -4.53 -7.11 11.48
C VAL A 324 -5.82 -7.90 11.28
N PHE A 325 -6.74 -7.30 10.54
CA PHE A 325 -8.06 -7.88 10.28
C PHE A 325 -8.42 -7.84 8.80
N ILE A 326 -9.25 -8.78 8.36
CA ILE A 326 -9.71 -8.89 6.97
C ILE A 326 -11.23 -8.66 6.89
N TYR A 327 -11.64 -7.74 6.02
CA TYR A 327 -13.04 -7.46 5.72
C TYR A 327 -13.32 -7.71 4.25
N ASN A 328 -14.20 -8.67 3.95
CA ASN A 328 -14.62 -9.01 2.59
C ASN A 328 -15.95 -8.34 2.25
N PHE A 329 -16.06 -7.76 1.06
CA PHE A 329 -17.25 -7.12 0.55
C PHE A 329 -17.60 -7.73 -0.81
N ASP A 330 -18.86 -8.12 -0.98
CA ASP A 330 -19.38 -8.76 -2.18
C ASP A 330 -20.47 -7.91 -2.84
N GLY A 331 -20.81 -8.28 -4.07
CA GLY A 331 -21.91 -7.67 -4.82
C GLY A 331 -21.54 -6.38 -5.53
N PHE A 332 -20.24 -6.16 -5.78
CA PHE A 332 -19.81 -5.07 -6.64
C PHE A 332 -20.13 -5.35 -8.10
N ARG A 333 -19.99 -4.32 -8.94
CA ARG A 333 -20.10 -4.46 -10.37
C ARG A 333 -19.05 -5.43 -10.90
N ARG A 334 -19.50 -6.33 -11.77
CA ARG A 334 -18.67 -7.29 -12.47
C ARG A 334 -18.38 -6.84 -13.90
N HIS A 335 -17.23 -7.27 -14.41
CA HIS A 335 -16.74 -6.99 -15.73
C HIS A 335 -17.68 -7.49 -16.85
N ASN A 336 -18.38 -8.62 -16.66
CA ASN A 336 -19.35 -9.12 -17.64
C ASN A 336 -20.48 -8.13 -17.97
N ASN A 337 -20.64 -7.03 -17.23
CA ASN A 337 -21.56 -5.93 -17.53
C ASN A 337 -20.94 -4.79 -18.38
N LEU A 338 -19.84 -5.06 -19.11
CA LEU A 338 -19.26 -4.09 -20.05
C LEU A 338 -20.06 -3.88 -21.33
N GLU A 339 -21.16 -4.60 -21.57
CA GLU A 339 -22.08 -4.32 -22.69
C GLU A 339 -22.57 -2.85 -22.73
N ASN A 340 -22.48 -2.15 -21.59
CA ASN A 340 -22.84 -0.75 -21.46
C ASN A 340 -21.72 0.24 -21.85
N PHE A 341 -20.51 -0.27 -22.12
CA PHE A 341 -19.36 0.49 -22.56
C PHE A 341 -19.03 0.14 -24.01
N GLU A 342 -18.86 1.18 -24.81
CA GLU A 342 -18.49 1.10 -26.21
C GLU A 342 -17.08 1.67 -26.37
N PHE A 343 -16.16 0.82 -26.78
CA PHE A 343 -14.91 1.26 -27.37
C PHE A 343 -15.19 1.53 -28.84
N TYR A 344 -14.67 2.62 -29.38
CA TYR A 344 -14.80 2.90 -30.80
C TYR A 344 -13.62 3.74 -31.29
N LEU A 345 -13.35 3.63 -32.59
CA LEU A 345 -12.33 4.42 -33.26
C LEU A 345 -13.00 5.66 -33.86
N ASP A 346 -12.66 6.85 -33.34
CA ASP A 346 -13.17 8.11 -33.87
C ASP A 346 -12.54 8.39 -35.23
N SER A 347 -13.39 8.37 -36.28
CA SER A 347 -12.93 8.51 -37.66
C SER A 347 -12.38 9.91 -37.93
N ASN A 348 -12.97 10.97 -37.37
CA ASN A 348 -12.51 12.33 -37.59
C ASN A 348 -11.13 12.53 -36.94
N GLU A 349 -10.97 12.04 -35.72
CA GLU A 349 -9.69 12.15 -35.01
C GLU A 349 -8.60 11.32 -35.69
N PHE A 350 -8.94 10.13 -36.20
CA PHE A 350 -8.01 9.32 -36.98
C PHE A 350 -7.57 10.02 -38.26
N ILE A 351 -8.50 10.65 -38.99
CA ILE A 351 -8.22 11.40 -40.21
C ILE A 351 -7.25 12.56 -39.92
N GLU A 352 -7.55 13.39 -38.92
CA GLU A 352 -6.72 14.55 -38.59
C GLU A 352 -5.29 14.13 -38.21
N ARG A 353 -5.14 13.14 -37.32
CA ARG A 353 -3.81 12.62 -36.94
C ARG A 353 -3.09 11.95 -38.12
N THR A 354 -3.83 11.31 -39.02
CA THR A 354 -3.26 10.73 -40.24
C THR A 354 -2.74 11.83 -41.17
N LYS A 355 -3.41 12.98 -41.27
CA LYS A 355 -2.95 14.11 -42.10
C LYS A 355 -1.61 14.66 -41.64
N GLU A 356 -1.41 14.71 -40.32
CA GLU A 356 -0.15 15.12 -39.69
C GLU A 356 0.98 14.12 -39.99
N ASN A 357 0.67 12.83 -40.12
CA ASN A 357 1.63 11.79 -40.51
C ASN A 357 1.72 11.65 -42.04
N THR A 358 2.51 12.53 -42.67
CA THR A 358 2.66 12.60 -44.14
C THR A 358 3.04 11.27 -44.81
N ARG A 359 3.85 10.42 -44.15
CA ARG A 359 4.22 9.09 -44.67
C ARG A 359 3.00 8.17 -44.78
N ILE A 360 2.22 8.05 -43.71
CA ILE A 360 1.02 7.20 -43.69
C ILE A 360 -0.08 7.79 -44.59
N LYS A 361 -0.28 9.11 -44.56
CA LYS A 361 -1.19 9.82 -45.48
C LYS A 361 -0.91 9.48 -46.93
N ASN A 362 0.35 9.59 -47.37
CA ASN A 362 0.73 9.34 -48.76
C ASN A 362 0.51 7.88 -49.15
N LYS A 363 0.81 6.94 -48.24
CA LYS A 363 0.61 5.51 -48.45
C LYS A 363 -0.87 5.15 -48.59
N LEU A 364 -1.73 5.65 -47.70
CA LEU A 364 -3.18 5.44 -47.81
C LEU A 364 -3.74 6.07 -49.09
N ASN A 365 -3.26 7.25 -49.49
CA ASN A 365 -3.68 7.91 -50.71
C ASN A 365 -3.24 7.19 -52.00
N SER A 366 -2.04 6.59 -52.04
CA SER A 366 -1.59 5.81 -53.21
C SER A 366 -2.44 4.56 -53.38
N TRP A 367 -2.77 3.88 -52.29
CA TRP A 367 -3.57 2.66 -52.35
C TRP A 367 -5.01 2.87 -52.80
N VAL A 368 -5.64 3.98 -52.40
CA VAL A 368 -6.96 4.37 -52.91
C VAL A 368 -6.97 4.54 -54.43
N GLN A 369 -5.82 4.85 -55.04
CA GLN A 369 -5.68 4.99 -56.49
C GLN A 369 -5.34 3.66 -57.19
N GLU A 370 -4.72 2.72 -56.47
CA GLU A 370 -4.16 1.48 -57.01
C GLU A 370 -5.03 0.23 -56.78
N SER A 371 -5.99 0.24 -55.83
CA SER A 371 -6.59 -0.99 -55.29
C SER A 371 -8.00 -1.31 -55.80
N ASN A 372 -8.21 -2.58 -56.17
CA ASN A 372 -9.48 -3.31 -56.05
C ASN A 372 -9.48 -4.00 -54.67
N SER A 373 -10.36 -3.60 -53.74
CA SER A 373 -10.68 -4.26 -52.45
C SER A 373 -9.70 -5.35 -51.94
N GLN A 374 -8.56 -4.97 -51.36
CA GLN A 374 -7.62 -5.91 -50.73
C GLN A 374 -7.24 -5.45 -49.31
N ASP A 375 -6.84 -6.40 -48.47
CA ASP A 375 -6.31 -6.13 -47.12
C ASP A 375 -4.92 -5.47 -47.23
N LEU A 376 -4.88 -4.20 -46.90
CA LEU A 376 -3.72 -3.33 -47.07
C LEU A 376 -2.60 -3.66 -46.08
N LYS A 377 -2.92 -4.36 -44.98
CA LYS A 377 -1.94 -4.65 -43.94
C LYS A 377 -0.78 -5.50 -44.44
N ASN A 378 -1.02 -6.39 -45.41
CA ASN A 378 0.00 -7.26 -45.99
C ASN A 378 1.06 -6.51 -46.81
N TYR A 379 0.82 -5.23 -47.14
CA TYR A 379 1.71 -4.39 -47.93
C TYR A 379 2.46 -3.32 -47.09
N LEU A 380 2.30 -3.37 -45.77
CA LEU A 380 2.97 -2.50 -44.82
C LEU A 380 4.24 -3.15 -44.28
N ASN A 381 5.30 -2.36 -44.09
CA ASN A 381 6.41 -2.78 -43.24
C ASN A 381 6.09 -2.59 -41.75
N GLU A 382 6.89 -3.20 -40.88
CA GLU A 382 6.69 -3.17 -39.42
C GLU A 382 6.60 -1.74 -38.84
N GLN A 383 7.42 -0.81 -39.34
CA GLN A 383 7.40 0.59 -38.89
C GLN A 383 6.08 1.28 -39.24
N GLU A 384 5.52 0.99 -40.41
CA GLU A 384 4.23 1.54 -40.84
C GLU A 384 3.08 0.91 -40.06
N ILE A 385 3.14 -0.40 -39.81
CA ILE A 385 2.17 -1.10 -38.95
C ILE A 385 2.16 -0.45 -37.56
N HIS A 386 3.33 -0.25 -36.96
CA HIS A 386 3.46 0.42 -35.66
C HIS A 386 2.91 1.86 -35.69
N SER A 387 3.26 2.63 -36.72
CA SER A 387 2.76 4.02 -36.88
C SER A 387 1.22 4.06 -36.97
N ILE A 388 0.62 3.11 -37.69
CA ILE A 388 -0.84 3.00 -37.79
C ILE A 388 -1.46 2.55 -36.47
N LYS A 389 -0.86 1.58 -35.76
CA LYS A 389 -1.34 1.19 -34.43
C LYS A 389 -1.32 2.36 -33.46
N GLN A 390 -0.29 3.21 -33.49
CA GLN A 390 -0.24 4.42 -32.68
C GLN A 390 -1.36 5.41 -33.04
N LEU A 391 -1.61 5.64 -34.34
CA LEU A 391 -2.71 6.49 -34.79
C LEU A 391 -4.07 5.94 -34.34
N ILE A 392 -4.29 4.62 -34.49
CA ILE A 392 -5.48 3.93 -34.00
C ILE A 392 -5.62 4.17 -32.50
N PHE A 393 -4.59 3.88 -31.71
CA PHE A 393 -4.63 3.99 -30.25
C PHE A 393 -5.00 5.41 -29.79
N LYS A 394 -4.38 6.43 -30.39
CA LYS A 394 -4.66 7.84 -30.09
C LYS A 394 -6.05 8.31 -30.50
N SER A 395 -6.73 7.56 -31.37
CA SER A 395 -8.08 7.87 -31.86
C SER A 395 -9.15 6.96 -31.26
N LEU A 396 -8.78 6.03 -30.36
CA LEU A 396 -9.74 5.22 -29.63
C LEU A 396 -10.42 6.05 -28.54
N LYS A 397 -11.73 5.88 -28.42
CA LYS A 397 -12.56 6.50 -27.40
C LYS A 397 -13.39 5.47 -26.65
N LEU A 398 -13.73 5.83 -25.42
CA LEU A 398 -14.64 5.10 -24.55
C LEU A 398 -15.94 5.89 -24.37
N LYS A 399 -17.09 5.22 -24.54
CA LYS A 399 -18.41 5.79 -24.29
C LYS A 399 -19.27 4.91 -23.40
N ALA A 400 -19.92 5.50 -22.41
CA ALA A 400 -20.92 4.84 -21.58
C ALA A 400 -22.31 4.97 -22.26
N LYS A 401 -22.69 3.97 -23.07
CA LYS A 401 -23.86 4.04 -23.97
C LYS A 401 -25.20 4.00 -23.23
N ASN A 402 -25.35 3.07 -22.29
CA ASN A 402 -26.59 2.85 -21.52
C ASN A 402 -26.31 2.55 -20.04
N ASP A 403 -25.19 3.04 -19.54
CA ASP A 403 -24.77 2.75 -18.17
C ASP A 403 -25.65 3.48 -17.14
N LYS A 404 -25.97 2.84 -16.01
CA LYS A 404 -26.78 3.46 -14.95
C LYS A 404 -25.93 4.22 -13.91
N VAL A 405 -24.62 3.99 -13.91
CA VAL A 405 -23.68 4.51 -12.93
C VAL A 405 -22.73 5.48 -13.59
N TYR A 406 -22.10 5.05 -14.68
CA TYR A 406 -21.06 5.77 -15.37
C TYR A 406 -21.65 6.69 -16.44
N SER A 407 -20.94 7.78 -16.69
CA SER A 407 -21.28 8.80 -17.67
C SER A 407 -20.05 9.13 -18.49
N THR A 408 -20.29 9.42 -19.76
CA THR A 408 -19.32 10.04 -20.67
C THR A 408 -20.06 11.13 -21.43
N ASN A 409 -19.35 12.14 -21.93
CA ASN A 409 -19.93 13.07 -22.90
C ASN A 409 -20.38 12.33 -24.17
N GLU A 410 -21.15 13.00 -25.03
CA GLU A 410 -21.67 12.40 -26.27
C GLU A 410 -20.56 11.91 -27.21
N ASN A 411 -19.40 12.58 -27.16
CA ASN A 411 -18.23 12.34 -28.00
C ASN A 411 -17.25 11.32 -27.43
N GLY A 412 -17.57 10.68 -26.30
CA GLY A 412 -16.68 9.76 -25.60
C GLY A 412 -15.43 10.42 -25.00
N ILE A 413 -14.71 9.65 -24.19
CA ILE A 413 -13.44 10.05 -23.59
C ILE A 413 -12.31 9.39 -24.39
N SER A 414 -11.32 10.18 -24.80
CA SER A 414 -10.13 9.64 -25.47
C SER A 414 -9.36 8.70 -24.54
N LEU A 415 -8.98 7.52 -25.03
CA LEU A 415 -8.23 6.55 -24.22
C LEU A 415 -6.87 7.07 -23.80
N GLU A 416 -6.25 7.95 -24.60
CA GLU A 416 -4.96 8.56 -24.25
C GLU A 416 -5.08 9.50 -23.04
N ASN A 417 -6.25 10.14 -22.86
CA ASN A 417 -6.52 11.01 -21.70
C ASN A 417 -6.81 10.19 -20.43
N LEU A 418 -7.29 8.95 -20.59
CA LEU A 418 -7.52 8.02 -19.48
C LEU A 418 -6.23 7.42 -18.93
N ALA A 419 -5.14 7.39 -19.71
CA ALA A 419 -3.84 6.88 -19.29
C ALA A 419 -3.13 7.86 -18.34
N SER A 420 -3.50 7.82 -17.07
CA SER A 420 -3.14 8.85 -16.08
C SER A 420 -2.00 8.46 -15.14
N LEU A 421 -1.63 7.19 -15.07
CA LEU A 421 -0.61 6.69 -14.14
C LEU A 421 0.60 6.09 -14.86
N LYS A 422 1.69 5.87 -14.10
CA LYS A 422 2.89 5.16 -14.58
C LYS A 422 2.49 3.86 -15.30
N ASN A 423 3.21 3.53 -16.38
CA ASN A 423 3.00 2.32 -17.19
C ASN A 423 1.63 2.26 -17.92
N ASN A 424 1.04 3.41 -18.25
CA ASN A 424 -0.24 3.55 -18.94
C ASN A 424 -1.40 2.84 -18.21
N ILE A 425 -1.34 2.88 -16.88
CA ILE A 425 -2.43 2.42 -16.03
C ILE A 425 -3.52 3.47 -16.05
N VAL A 426 -4.75 2.98 -16.15
CA VAL A 426 -5.99 3.75 -16.20
C VAL A 426 -6.82 3.34 -15.02
N LEU A 427 -7.42 4.31 -14.32
CA LEU A 427 -8.27 4.06 -13.15
C LEU A 427 -9.76 3.92 -13.51
N TYR A 428 -10.20 4.67 -14.52
CA TYR A 428 -11.62 4.82 -14.87
C TYR A 428 -11.96 4.15 -16.21
N PRO A 429 -13.11 3.46 -16.31
CA PRO A 429 -14.14 3.22 -15.28
C PRO A 429 -13.77 2.08 -14.31
N PHE A 430 -12.78 1.27 -14.68
CA PHE A 430 -12.14 0.23 -13.89
C PHE A 430 -10.64 0.28 -14.15
N VAL A 431 -9.86 -0.36 -13.28
CA VAL A 431 -8.41 -0.39 -13.41
C VAL A 431 -8.01 -1.28 -14.56
N THR A 432 -7.31 -0.70 -15.54
CA THR A 432 -6.79 -1.41 -16.71
C THR A 432 -5.48 -0.81 -17.17
N ARG A 433 -4.85 -1.42 -18.17
CA ARG A 433 -3.68 -0.89 -18.85
C ARG A 433 -4.03 -0.60 -20.30
N PHE A 434 -4.09 0.68 -20.67
CA PHE A 434 -4.25 1.09 -22.06
C PHE A 434 -2.91 1.47 -22.65
N ALA A 435 -2.33 0.57 -23.43
CA ALA A 435 -1.16 0.83 -24.25
C ALA A 435 -1.44 0.37 -25.68
N GLU A 436 -0.57 0.72 -26.64
CA GLU A 436 -0.68 0.21 -28.02
C GLU A 436 -0.81 -1.32 -28.07
N SER A 437 -0.22 -2.03 -27.09
CA SER A 437 -0.30 -3.49 -26.97
C SER A 437 -1.71 -4.04 -26.78
N ILE A 438 -2.71 -3.22 -26.43
CA ILE A 438 -4.12 -3.66 -26.40
C ILE A 438 -4.65 -3.89 -27.83
N ILE A 439 -4.03 -3.32 -28.87
CA ILE A 439 -4.39 -3.57 -30.26
C ILE A 439 -3.76 -4.90 -30.67
N GLU A 440 -4.50 -5.99 -30.45
CA GLU A 440 -4.10 -7.35 -30.83
C GLU A 440 -3.90 -7.41 -32.35
N ASN A 441 -4.93 -7.00 -33.10
CA ASN A 441 -4.88 -6.93 -34.55
C ASN A 441 -5.69 -5.74 -35.10
N PHE A 442 -5.36 -5.34 -36.32
CA PHE A 442 -6.21 -4.47 -37.14
C PHE A 442 -6.13 -4.91 -38.60
N ASP A 443 -7.19 -4.63 -39.36
CA ASP A 443 -7.26 -4.80 -40.81
C ASP A 443 -7.65 -3.46 -41.43
N ILE A 444 -7.09 -3.14 -42.60
CA ILE A 444 -7.45 -1.93 -43.35
C ILE A 444 -7.83 -2.33 -44.76
N THR A 445 -9.06 -2.02 -45.15
CA THR A 445 -9.60 -2.34 -46.48
C THR A 445 -10.19 -1.11 -47.13
N ILE A 446 -10.23 -1.08 -48.45
CA ILE A 446 -10.93 -0.04 -49.21
C ILE A 446 -12.19 -0.65 -49.84
N ASP A 447 -13.33 0.00 -49.67
CA ASP A 447 -14.57 -0.39 -50.35
C ASP A 447 -14.68 0.21 -51.77
N ASP A 448 -15.72 -0.21 -52.49
CA ASP A 448 -15.99 0.24 -53.87
C ASP A 448 -16.23 1.75 -53.97
N ASN A 449 -16.64 2.39 -52.87
CA ASN A 449 -16.88 3.83 -52.77
C ASN A 449 -15.62 4.61 -52.37
N LYS A 450 -14.45 3.96 -52.35
CA LYS A 450 -13.17 4.53 -51.91
C LYS A 450 -13.20 4.99 -50.46
N ASN A 451 -14.04 4.39 -49.63
CA ASN A 451 -13.95 4.54 -48.20
C ASN A 451 -12.85 3.63 -47.66
N ILE A 452 -12.08 4.13 -46.72
CA ILE A 452 -11.11 3.35 -45.95
C ILE A 452 -11.86 2.82 -44.73
N LEU A 453 -11.85 1.50 -44.57
CA LEU A 453 -12.42 0.79 -43.44
C LEU A 453 -11.28 0.27 -42.58
N ILE A 454 -11.31 0.60 -41.29
CA ILE A 454 -10.34 0.10 -40.31
C ILE A 454 -11.10 -0.74 -39.30
N LYS A 455 -10.82 -2.04 -39.29
CA LYS A 455 -11.32 -2.97 -38.28
C LYS A 455 -10.24 -3.20 -37.25
N THR A 456 -10.55 -3.09 -35.97
CA THR A 456 -9.57 -3.33 -34.91
C THR A 456 -10.12 -4.34 -33.93
N LYS A 457 -9.26 -5.28 -33.51
CA LYS A 457 -9.50 -6.18 -32.41
C LYS A 457 -8.69 -5.70 -31.22
N LEU A 458 -9.36 -5.26 -30.17
CA LEU A 458 -8.73 -4.86 -28.92
C LEU A 458 -8.80 -6.00 -27.92
N ASN A 459 -7.76 -6.08 -27.10
CA ASN A 459 -7.60 -7.04 -26.03
C ASN A 459 -7.26 -6.28 -24.75
N ILE A 460 -8.29 -5.95 -23.98
CA ILE A 460 -8.20 -5.03 -22.84
C ILE A 460 -8.00 -5.84 -21.56
N PRO A 461 -6.89 -5.67 -20.82
CA PRO A 461 -6.67 -6.43 -19.59
C PRO A 461 -7.64 -6.02 -18.47
N ILE A 462 -8.11 -7.00 -17.69
CA ILE A 462 -9.01 -6.79 -16.54
C ILE A 462 -8.22 -6.99 -15.26
N TYR A 463 -8.38 -6.06 -14.31
CA TYR A 463 -7.77 -6.23 -12.99
C TYR A 463 -8.54 -7.26 -12.15
N ALA A 464 -7.84 -8.32 -11.78
CA ALA A 464 -8.29 -9.30 -10.81
C ALA A 464 -7.07 -9.80 -10.05
N SER A 465 -6.90 -9.36 -8.81
CA SER A 465 -5.87 -9.91 -7.94
C SER A 465 -6.47 -10.96 -7.00
N ASP A 466 -5.73 -12.05 -6.82
CA ASP A 466 -6.02 -13.04 -5.79
C ASP A 466 -5.31 -12.79 -4.46
N ASP A 467 -4.37 -11.86 -4.46
CA ASP A 467 -3.53 -11.53 -3.33
C ASP A 467 -3.81 -10.11 -2.83
N TYR A 468 -3.37 -9.85 -1.61
CA TYR A 468 -3.43 -8.53 -1.01
C TYR A 468 -2.26 -7.69 -1.52
N ASP A 469 -2.43 -7.15 -2.73
CA ASP A 469 -1.39 -6.39 -3.41
C ASP A 469 -1.34 -4.93 -2.96
N SER A 470 -0.13 -4.37 -3.01
CA SER A 470 0.06 -2.93 -3.05
C SER A 470 -0.16 -2.46 -4.49
N PHE A 471 -1.19 -1.63 -4.72
CA PHE A 471 -1.52 -1.07 -6.03
C PHE A 471 -0.39 -0.23 -6.68
N LEU A 472 0.74 -0.02 -6.00
CA LEU A 472 1.95 0.58 -6.57
C LEU A 472 2.53 -0.24 -7.73
N GLU A 473 2.21 -1.52 -7.81
CA GLU A 473 2.62 -2.42 -8.88
C GLU A 473 1.40 -3.18 -9.42
N ILE A 474 0.50 -2.50 -10.14
CA ILE A 474 -0.70 -3.13 -10.74
C ILE A 474 -0.27 -4.20 -11.76
N ASN A 475 -0.08 -5.42 -11.25
CA ASN A 475 0.40 -6.59 -11.98
C ASN A 475 -0.69 -7.69 -12.10
N GLY A 476 -1.81 -7.55 -11.39
CA GLY A 476 -2.93 -8.51 -11.36
C GLY A 476 -3.87 -8.45 -12.56
N PHE A 477 -3.34 -8.40 -13.79
CA PHE A 477 -4.15 -8.46 -15.02
C PHE A 477 -4.28 -9.91 -15.50
N ASN A 478 -5.27 -10.63 -14.97
CA ASN A 478 -5.38 -12.08 -15.12
C ASN A 478 -6.40 -12.53 -16.18
N ASP A 479 -7.16 -11.60 -16.76
CA ASP A 479 -8.15 -11.88 -17.81
C ASP A 479 -8.22 -10.70 -18.79
N GLN A 480 -8.86 -10.89 -19.94
CA GLN A 480 -8.89 -9.90 -21.02
C GLN A 480 -10.24 -9.85 -21.75
N ILE A 481 -10.53 -8.66 -22.27
CA ILE A 481 -11.76 -8.34 -22.98
C ILE A 481 -11.44 -8.20 -24.44
N GLN A 482 -12.11 -9.00 -25.27
CA GLN A 482 -12.04 -8.82 -26.70
C GLN A 482 -13.19 -7.95 -27.18
N THR A 483 -12.85 -6.84 -27.82
CA THR A 483 -13.82 -5.98 -28.52
C THR A 483 -13.36 -5.72 -29.94
N ASN A 484 -14.34 -5.63 -30.86
CA ASN A 484 -14.09 -5.31 -32.25
C ASN A 484 -14.64 -3.92 -32.55
N ASN A 485 -13.85 -3.07 -33.19
CA ASN A 485 -14.26 -1.73 -33.59
C ASN A 485 -14.15 -1.59 -35.10
N LEU A 486 -15.00 -0.75 -35.66
CA LEU A 486 -14.98 -0.39 -37.07
C LEU A 486 -15.01 1.13 -37.20
N ALA A 487 -14.01 1.68 -37.90
CA ALA A 487 -14.08 3.04 -38.42
C ALA A 487 -14.23 2.99 -39.94
N THR A 488 -14.92 3.99 -40.50
CA THR A 488 -15.08 4.12 -41.94
C THR A 488 -15.05 5.60 -42.29
N PHE A 489 -14.22 5.97 -43.25
CA PHE A 489 -14.13 7.35 -43.71
C PHE A 489 -13.81 7.44 -45.19
N ASN A 490 -14.17 8.55 -45.81
CA ASN A 490 -13.92 8.72 -47.23
C ASN A 490 -12.44 9.12 -47.45
N SER A 491 -11.75 8.42 -48.34
CA SER A 491 -10.34 8.73 -48.65
C SER A 491 -10.09 10.17 -49.12
N ALA A 492 -11.09 10.85 -49.71
CA ALA A 492 -10.98 12.25 -50.11
C ALA A 492 -10.76 13.18 -48.91
N GLU A 493 -11.16 12.77 -47.71
CA GLU A 493 -11.00 13.56 -46.48
C GLU A 493 -9.54 13.67 -46.06
N LEU A 494 -8.66 12.76 -46.48
CA LEU A 494 -7.21 12.85 -46.24
C LEU A 494 -6.53 13.94 -47.08
N LYS A 495 -7.18 14.44 -48.15
CA LYS A 495 -6.63 15.45 -49.06
C LYS A 495 -7.01 16.88 -48.67
N LYS A 496 -8.11 17.05 -47.95
CA LYS A 496 -8.52 18.32 -47.33
C LYS A 496 -7.61 18.63 -46.16
#